data_AF-A0A354EY35-F1
#
_entry.id   AF-A0A354EY35-F1
#
_cell.length_a   1.000
_cell.length_b   1.000
_cell.length_c   1.000
_cell.angle_alpha   90.00
_cell.angle_beta   90.00
_cell.angle_gamma   90.00
#
_symmetry.space_group_name_H-M   'P 1'
#
loop_
_entity.id
_entity.type
_entity.pdbx_description
1 polymer ?
#
loop_
_entity_poly.entity_id
_entity_poly.type
_entity_poly.pdbx_seq_one_letter_code
_entity_poly.pdbx_strand_id
1 'polypeptide(L)' 'MRVRTRFAPSPTGFLHVGGARTALFSWAYARHHHGQFIL' A
#
# COMPACT_ATOMS: atom_id res chain seq x y z
N MET A 1 -13.52 -6.56 13.05
CA MET A 1 -12.90 -5.37 12.41
C MET A 1 -12.03 -5.85 11.26
N ARG A 2 -12.17 -5.32 10.03
CA ARG A 2 -11.35 -5.74 8.87
C ARG A 2 -10.20 -4.74 8.67
N VAL A 3 -8.95 -5.22 8.57
CA VAL A 3 -7.77 -4.38 8.34
C VAL A 3 -7.90 -3.66 7.00
N ARG A 4 -7.64 -2.35 6.97
CA ARG A 4 -7.64 -1.53 5.74
C ARG A 4 -6.34 -0.73 5.67
N THR A 5 -5.58 -0.90 4.61
CA THR A 5 -4.35 -0.14 4.33
C THR A 5 -4.51 0.67 3.04
N ARG A 6 -3.69 1.71 2.86
CA ARG A 6 -3.67 2.50 1.63
C ARG A 6 -2.26 2.84 1.19
N PHE A 7 -2.08 3.08 -0.11
CA PHE A 7 -0.89 3.71 -0.65
C PHE A 7 -1.31 4.93 -1.47
N ALA A 8 -1.10 6.14 -0.94
CA ALA A 8 -1.52 7.39 -1.58
C ALA A 8 -0.30 8.22 -2.00
N PRO A 9 0.35 7.91 -3.14
CA PRO A 9 1.48 8.68 -3.64
C PRO A 9 1.04 10.04 -4.19
N SER A 10 1.93 11.02 -4.15
CA SER A 10 1.76 12.25 -4.93
C SER A 10 2.18 11.99 -6.39
N PRO A 11 1.44 12.46 -7.40
CA PRO A 11 1.74 12.21 -8.82
C PRO A 11 2.89 13.12 -9.33
N THR A 12 4.05 13.05 -8.69
CA THR A 12 5.22 13.92 -8.98
C THR A 12 6.23 13.27 -9.95
N GLY A 13 5.76 12.37 -10.82
CA GLY A 13 6.59 11.65 -11.79
C GLY A 13 6.52 10.14 -11.61
N PHE A 14 7.62 9.45 -11.90
CA PHE A 14 7.68 7.99 -11.75
C PHE A 14 7.63 7.56 -10.28
N LEU A 15 7.06 6.38 -10.05
CA LEU A 15 7.03 5.78 -8.72
C LEU A 15 8.46 5.52 -8.22
N HIS A 16 8.84 6.18 -7.13
CA HIS A 16 10.12 5.95 -6.49
C HIS A 16 10.17 4.57 -5.81
N VAL A 17 11.36 3.97 -5.71
CA VAL A 17 11.55 2.64 -5.09
C VAL A 17 11.08 2.58 -3.64
N GLY A 18 11.23 3.68 -2.88
CA GLY A 18 10.69 3.77 -1.52
C GLY A 18 9.16 3.71 -1.49
N GLY A 19 8.49 4.26 -2.49
CA GLY A 19 7.04 4.27 -2.63
C GLY A 19 6.53 2.89 -2.99
N ALA A 20 7.23 2.21 -3.93
CA ALA A 20 6.98 0.82 -4.24
C ALA A 20 7.12 -0.09 -3.00
N ARG A 21 8.16 0.12 -2.18
CA ARG A 21 8.33 -0.58 -0.90
C ARG A 21 7.14 -0.33 0.04
N THR A 22 6.74 0.92 0.23
CA THR A 22 5.59 1.26 1.08
C THR A 22 4.29 0.61 0.58
N ALA A 23 4.03 0.64 -0.72
CA ALA A 23 2.88 -0.02 -1.33
C ALA A 23 2.89 -1.53 -1.07
N LEU A 24 4.05 -2.17 -1.27
CA LEU A 24 4.21 -3.61 -1.06
C LEU A 24 3.98 -4.01 0.40
N PHE A 25 4.52 -3.26 1.37
CA PHE A 25 4.29 -3.52 2.79
C PHE A 25 2.82 -3.34 3.19
N SER A 26 2.19 -2.25 2.76
CA SER A 26 0.77 -2.00 3.00
C SER A 26 -0.12 -3.10 2.41
N TRP A 27 0.21 -3.57 1.19
CA TRP A 27 -0.50 -4.66 0.53
C TRP A 27 -0.29 -5.99 1.26
N ALA A 28 0.95 -6.35 1.60
CA ALA A 28 1.28 -7.61 2.27
C ALA A 28 0.60 -7.71 3.65
N TYR A 29 0.61 -6.61 4.41
CA TYR A 29 -0.06 -6.54 5.70
C TYR A 29 -1.58 -6.73 5.57
N ALA A 30 -2.23 -6.02 4.64
CA ALA A 30 -3.65 -6.22 4.39
C ALA A 30 -3.96 -7.66 3.95
N ARG A 31 -3.13 -8.26 3.07
CA ARG A 31 -3.31 -9.64 2.62
C ARG A 31 -3.18 -10.64 3.76
N HIS A 32 -2.18 -10.50 4.63
CA HIS A 32 -1.96 -11.37 5.78
C HIS A 32 -3.15 -11.37 6.76
N HIS A 33 -3.80 -10.22 6.92
CA HIS A 33 -4.94 -10.06 7.82
C HIS A 33 -6.31 -10.23 7.15
N HIS A 34 -6.37 -10.79 5.92
CA HIS A 34 -7.62 -10.89 5.13
C HIS A 34 -8.38 -9.55 5.03
N GLY A 35 -7.60 -8.47 4.97
CA GLY A 35 -8.03 -7.09 4.89
C GLY A 35 -8.18 -6.58 3.46
N GLN A 36 -8.24 -5.26 3.32
CA GLN A 36 -8.37 -4.56 2.04
C GLN A 36 -7.22 -3.57 1.85
N PHE A 37 -6.63 -3.57 0.66
CA PHE A 37 -5.63 -2.59 0.24
C PHE A 37 -6.27 -1.59 -0.75
N ILE A 38 -6.03 -0.30 -0.54
CA ILE A 38 -6.54 0.80 -1.36
C ILE A 38 -5.36 1.49 -2.05
N LEU A 39 -5.49 1.76 -3.34
CA LEU A 39 -4.54 2.53 -4.13
C LEU A 39 -5.01 3.99 -4.27
#